data_AF-X7YN39-F1
#
_entry.id   AF-X7YN39-F1
#
_cell.length_a   1.000
_cell.length_b   1.000
_cell.length_c   1.000
_cell.angle_alpha   90.00
_cell.angle_beta   90.00
_cell.angle_gamma   90.00
#
_symmetry.space_group_name_H-M   'P 1'
#
loop_
_entity.id
_entity.type
_entity.pdbx_description
1 polymer ?
#
loop_
_entity_poly.entity_id
_entity_poly.type
_entity_poly.pdbx_seq_one_letter_code
_entity_poly.pdbx_strand_id
1 'polypeptide(L)'
;MWAAGCGGVGAALSDVVARHESLRTVFPAVEGTPRQVVVPVERAEFGWQVVDASGWSPASLGQAVEAAVRYSFDLAVEIPLRARLFRVAEDEHVLVAVVHHIAADGWSITPLVRDLSVAYAARCGGGPRGGIRCRCSTPITRCGSASSWVSLMIPIV
;
A
#
# COMPACT_ATOMS: atom_id res chain seq x y z
N MET A 1 3.77 16.35 -25.64
CA MET A 1 2.94 16.69 -24.46
C MET A 1 2.09 15.46 -24.14
N TRP A 2 2.64 14.50 -23.40
CA TRP A 2 1.93 13.30 -22.94
C TRP A 2 1.90 13.38 -21.43
N ALA A 3 0.73 13.68 -20.85
CA ALA A 3 0.53 13.64 -19.42
C ALA A 3 0.57 12.17 -18.98
N ALA A 4 1.57 11.79 -18.20
CA ALA A 4 1.54 10.55 -17.44
C ALA A 4 0.40 10.69 -16.42
N GLY A 5 -0.81 10.28 -16.81
CA GLY A 5 -2.02 10.49 -16.04
C GLY A 5 -1.92 9.80 -14.68
N CYS A 6 -1.89 10.59 -13.61
CA CYS A 6 -1.90 10.18 -12.21
C CYS A 6 -3.14 9.33 -11.80
N GLY A 7 -4.01 8.92 -12.73
CA GLY A 7 -5.16 8.05 -12.49
C GLY A 7 -4.85 6.54 -12.51
N GLY A 8 -3.67 6.11 -12.95
CA GLY A 8 -3.35 4.69 -13.13
C GLY A 8 -3.13 3.90 -11.84
N VAL A 9 -2.34 4.43 -10.90
CA VAL A 9 -1.91 3.66 -9.71
C VAL A 9 -3.01 3.51 -8.66
N GLY A 10 -3.84 4.55 -8.44
CA GLY A 10 -4.99 4.45 -7.53
C GLY A 10 -6.03 3.45 -8.03
N ALA A 11 -6.28 3.45 -9.35
CA ALA A 11 -7.17 2.47 -9.97
C ALA A 11 -6.57 1.05 -9.95
N ALA A 12 -5.25 0.91 -10.15
CA ALA A 12 -4.57 -0.38 -10.01
C ALA A 12 -4.62 -0.93 -8.58
N LEU A 13 -4.48 -0.08 -7.56
CA LEU A 13 -4.70 -0.47 -6.17
C LEU A 13 -6.15 -0.90 -5.92
N SER A 14 -7.12 -0.23 -6.54
CA SER A 14 -8.53 -0.62 -6.45
C SER A 14 -8.75 -2.02 -7.04
N ASP A 15 -8.10 -2.37 -8.15
CA ASP A 15 -8.17 -3.72 -8.74
C ASP A 15 -7.59 -4.78 -7.79
N VAL A 16 -6.49 -4.46 -7.11
CA VAL A 16 -5.87 -5.33 -6.11
C VAL A 16 -6.78 -5.52 -4.90
N VAL A 17 -7.39 -4.45 -4.38
CA VAL A 17 -8.38 -4.52 -3.29
C VAL A 17 -9.61 -5.33 -3.69
N ALA A 18 -10.08 -5.16 -4.93
CA ALA A 18 -11.20 -5.94 -5.44
C ALA A 18 -10.87 -7.44 -5.49
N ARG A 19 -9.67 -7.78 -5.93
CA ARG A 19 -9.16 -9.15 -6.09
C ARG A 19 -8.93 -9.88 -4.77
N HIS A 20 -8.44 -9.18 -3.74
CA HIS A 20 -8.03 -9.78 -2.47
C HIS A 20 -9.01 -9.44 -1.35
N GLU A 21 -9.89 -10.39 -1.00
CA GLU A 21 -10.92 -10.17 0.03
C GLU A 21 -10.34 -9.77 1.39
N SER A 22 -9.15 -10.29 1.73
CA SER A 22 -8.45 -9.96 2.99
C SER A 22 -8.17 -8.46 3.11
N LEU A 23 -7.89 -7.76 2.01
CA LEU A 23 -7.61 -6.32 1.99
C LEU A 23 -8.86 -5.46 2.17
N ARG A 24 -10.06 -6.03 1.99
CA ARG A 24 -11.35 -5.37 2.16
C ARG A 24 -12.19 -6.01 3.26
N THR A 25 -11.53 -6.58 4.26
CA THR A 25 -12.19 -7.26 5.37
C THR A 25 -12.14 -6.41 6.64
N VAL A 26 -13.29 -6.17 7.27
CA VAL A 26 -13.39 -5.55 8.60
C VAL A 26 -13.71 -6.59 9.69
N PHE A 27 -13.50 -6.23 10.94
CA PHE A 27 -13.55 -7.07 12.12
C PHE A 27 -14.45 -6.48 13.24
N PRO A 28 -15.73 -6.16 12.97
CA PRO A 28 -16.61 -5.62 14.00
C PRO A 28 -16.88 -6.65 15.10
N ALA A 29 -17.05 -6.16 16.33
CA ALA A 29 -17.56 -6.97 17.43
C ALA A 29 -19.10 -6.88 17.45
N VAL A 30 -19.77 -7.97 17.08
CA VAL A 30 -21.23 -8.08 17.18
C VAL A 30 -21.54 -8.82 18.48
N GLU A 31 -22.24 -8.18 19.40
CA GLU A 31 -22.55 -8.73 20.73
C GLU A 31 -21.26 -9.17 21.49
N GLY A 32 -20.19 -8.38 21.35
CA GLY A 32 -18.90 -8.65 21.99
C GLY A 32 -18.06 -9.74 21.31
N THR A 33 -18.55 -10.36 20.23
CA THR A 33 -17.80 -11.38 19.48
C THR A 33 -17.26 -10.80 18.17
N PRO A 34 -15.92 -10.78 17.96
CA PRO A 34 -15.34 -10.35 16.69
C PRO A 34 -15.80 -11.24 15.54
N ARG A 35 -16.21 -10.63 14.42
CA ARG A 35 -16.58 -11.34 13.19
C ARG A 35 -15.80 -10.78 12.02
N GLN A 36 -15.44 -11.66 11.08
CA GLN A 36 -14.87 -11.25 9.82
C GLN A 36 -15.98 -10.88 8.83
N VAL A 37 -15.96 -9.66 8.30
CA VAL A 37 -16.93 -9.19 7.33
C VAL A 37 -16.19 -8.65 6.11
N VAL A 38 -16.40 -9.32 4.98
CA VAL A 38 -15.85 -8.92 3.69
C VAL A 38 -16.70 -7.76 3.13
N VAL A 39 -16.10 -6.58 3.00
CA VAL A 39 -16.75 -5.37 2.49
C VAL A 39 -16.90 -5.49 0.97
N PRO A 40 -18.07 -5.18 0.38
CA PRO A 40 -18.25 -5.11 -1.07
C PRO A 40 -17.24 -4.16 -1.73
N VAL A 41 -16.80 -4.50 -2.94
CA VAL A 41 -15.72 -3.75 -3.63
C VAL A 41 -16.07 -2.26 -3.77
N GLU A 42 -17.33 -1.94 -4.02
CA GLU A 42 -17.84 -0.59 -4.22
C GLU A 42 -17.79 0.27 -2.96
N ARG A 43 -17.63 -0.37 -1.78
CA ARG A 43 -17.53 0.28 -0.47
C ARG A 43 -16.14 0.15 0.15
N ALA A 44 -15.19 -0.49 -0.54
CA ALA A 44 -13.86 -0.75 -0.02
C ALA A 44 -12.95 0.48 -0.18
N GLU A 45 -13.09 1.45 0.72
CA GLU A 45 -12.28 2.67 0.73
C GLU A 45 -10.95 2.46 1.47
N PHE A 46 -9.83 2.46 0.73
CA PHE A 46 -8.47 2.33 1.30
C PHE A 46 -7.79 3.68 1.56
N GLY A 47 -8.59 4.73 1.81
CA GLY A 47 -8.09 6.07 2.16
C GLY A 47 -7.08 6.66 1.18
N TRP A 48 -7.27 6.41 -0.13
CA TRP A 48 -6.39 6.89 -1.20
C TRP A 48 -6.23 8.41 -1.18
N GLN A 49 -5.00 8.88 -1.13
CA GLN A 49 -4.69 10.32 -1.19
C GLN A 49 -3.48 10.57 -2.08
N VAL A 50 -3.57 11.59 -2.93
CA VAL A 50 -2.41 12.14 -3.65
C VAL A 50 -1.99 13.42 -2.96
N VAL A 51 -0.74 13.50 -2.55
CA VAL A 51 -0.14 14.64 -1.86
C VAL A 51 0.87 15.27 -2.80
N ASP A 52 0.71 16.57 -3.07
CA ASP A 52 1.72 17.30 -3.80
C ASP A 52 2.89 17.64 -2.88
N ALA A 53 3.99 16.93 -3.07
CA ALA A 53 5.23 17.11 -2.33
C ALA A 53 6.30 17.78 -3.20
N SER A 54 5.91 18.40 -4.32
CA SER A 54 6.82 19.15 -5.16
C SER A 54 7.47 20.27 -4.35
N GLY A 55 8.81 20.26 -4.26
CA GLY A 55 9.57 21.24 -3.47
C GLY A 55 9.71 20.92 -1.98
N TRP A 56 9.22 19.77 -1.51
CA TRP A 56 9.50 19.33 -0.14
C TRP A 56 10.98 18.96 0.03
N SER A 57 11.54 19.27 1.20
CA SER A 57 12.85 18.75 1.56
C SER A 57 12.78 17.23 1.80
N PRO A 58 13.89 16.49 1.66
CA PRO A 58 13.94 15.07 2.00
C PRO A 58 13.49 14.78 3.44
N ALA A 59 13.77 15.70 4.38
CA ALA A 59 13.33 15.58 5.77
C ALA A 59 11.80 15.70 5.91
N SER A 60 11.18 16.66 5.21
CA SER A 60 9.73 16.85 5.21
C SER A 60 9.00 15.64 4.61
N LEU A 61 9.53 15.12 3.49
CA LEU A 61 9.02 13.89 2.90
C LEU A 61 9.16 12.70 3.85
N GLY A 62 10.32 12.54 4.49
CA GLY A 62 10.56 11.50 5.49
C GLY A 62 9.57 11.54 6.66
N GLN A 63 9.28 12.74 7.20
CA GLN A 63 8.30 12.92 8.27
C GLN A 63 6.87 12.57 7.83
N ALA A 64 6.50 12.90 6.59
CA ALA A 64 5.18 12.55 6.08
C ALA A 64 5.03 11.04 5.81
N VAL A 65 6.09 10.39 5.37
CA VAL A 65 6.16 8.93 5.22
C VAL A 65 6.09 8.26 6.59
N GLU A 66 6.89 8.70 7.58
CA GLU A 66 6.82 8.28 9.00
C GLU A 66 5.38 8.36 9.53
N ALA A 67 4.72 9.51 9.32
CA ALA A 67 3.35 9.71 9.77
C ALA A 67 2.35 8.79 9.07
N ALA A 68 2.58 8.48 7.78
CA ALA A 68 1.73 7.55 7.03
C ALA A 68 1.89 6.10 7.53
N VAL A 69 3.13 5.64 7.78
CA VAL A 69 3.38 4.26 8.23
C VAL A 69 2.98 4.00 9.68
N ARG A 70 2.91 5.05 10.51
CA ARG A 70 2.42 4.97 11.91
C ARG A 70 0.90 5.00 12.05
N TYR A 71 0.16 4.90 10.94
CA TYR A 71 -1.29 4.86 10.98
C TYR A 71 -1.80 3.65 11.78
N SER A 72 -2.59 3.92 12.81
CA SER A 72 -3.25 2.89 13.61
C SER A 72 -4.62 2.59 13.02
N PHE A 73 -4.90 1.31 12.79
CA PHE A 73 -6.15 0.92 12.18
C PHE A 73 -7.27 0.68 13.20
N ASP A 74 -8.48 1.17 12.93
CA ASP A 74 -9.73 0.75 13.59
C ASP A 74 -10.44 -0.34 12.77
N LEU A 75 -9.94 -1.55 12.91
CA LEU A 75 -10.41 -2.70 12.13
C LEU A 75 -11.90 -3.01 12.29
N ALA A 76 -12.61 -2.42 13.24
CA ALA A 76 -14.06 -2.58 13.35
C ALA A 76 -14.82 -1.92 12.18
N VAL A 77 -14.26 -0.86 11.60
CA VAL A 77 -14.95 0.00 10.62
C VAL A 77 -14.13 0.30 9.36
N GLU A 78 -12.82 0.11 9.39
CA GLU A 78 -11.96 0.36 8.23
C GLU A 78 -11.21 -0.88 7.77
N ILE A 79 -11.01 -0.93 6.46
CA ILE A 79 -10.31 -2.03 5.81
C ILE A 79 -8.80 -1.95 6.09
N PRO A 80 -8.08 -3.09 6.11
CA PRO A 80 -6.70 -3.20 6.57
C PRO A 80 -5.68 -2.74 5.53
N LEU A 81 -6.01 -1.72 4.73
CA LEU A 81 -5.15 -1.11 3.73
C LEU A 81 -5.37 0.40 3.73
N ARG A 82 -4.28 1.16 3.77
CA ARG A 82 -4.28 2.60 3.48
C ARG A 82 -3.16 2.95 2.50
N ALA A 83 -3.43 3.81 1.52
CA ALA A 83 -2.41 4.21 0.55
C ALA A 83 -2.36 5.71 0.28
N ARG A 84 -1.14 6.24 0.14
CA ARG A 84 -0.86 7.63 -0.24
C ARG A 84 0.19 7.68 -1.34
N LEU A 85 0.02 8.59 -2.29
CA LEU A 85 0.98 8.88 -3.34
C LEU A 85 1.52 10.30 -3.15
N PHE A 86 2.81 10.42 -2.87
CA PHE A 86 3.50 11.70 -2.85
C PHE A 86 4.06 11.98 -4.23
N ARG A 87 3.62 13.06 -4.87
CA ARG A 87 4.22 13.56 -6.12
C ARG A 87 5.40 14.47 -5.75
N VAL A 88 6.63 14.00 -5.95
CA VAL A 88 7.85 14.74 -5.55
C VAL A 88 8.42 15.56 -6.72
N ALA A 89 8.18 15.11 -7.95
CA ALA A 89 8.41 15.85 -9.19
C ALA A 89 7.38 15.41 -10.25
N GLU A 90 7.45 15.97 -11.47
CA GLU A 90 6.52 15.65 -12.56
C GLU A 90 6.47 14.14 -12.87
N ASP A 91 7.65 13.49 -12.95
CA ASP A 91 7.80 12.06 -13.26
C ASP A 91 8.25 11.20 -12.06
N GLU A 92 8.29 11.78 -10.85
CA GLU A 92 8.78 11.10 -9.67
C GLU A 92 7.73 11.09 -8.56
N HIS A 93 7.45 9.87 -8.07
CA HIS A 93 6.40 9.63 -7.09
C HIS A 93 6.86 8.62 -6.05
N VAL A 94 6.39 8.80 -4.82
CA VAL A 94 6.56 7.85 -3.72
C VAL A 94 5.20 7.31 -3.31
N LEU A 95 4.97 6.03 -3.53
CA LEU A 95 3.79 5.32 -3.04
C LEU A 95 4.08 4.75 -1.65
N VAL A 96 3.26 5.13 -0.67
CA VAL A 96 3.23 4.52 0.65
C VAL A 96 1.93 3.75 0.79
N ALA A 97 2.01 2.43 0.91
CA ALA A 97 0.87 1.57 1.22
C ALA A 97 1.14 0.86 2.55
N VAL A 98 0.20 0.96 3.48
CA VAL A 98 0.26 0.35 4.81
C VAL A 98 -0.81 -0.73 4.86
N VAL A 99 -0.40 -1.96 5.16
CA VAL A 99 -1.29 -3.11 5.27
C VAL A 99 -1.22 -3.64 6.68
N HIS A 100 -2.37 -3.84 7.32
CA HIS A 100 -2.41 -4.44 8.64
C HIS A 100 -2.08 -5.94 8.55
N HIS A 101 -1.24 -6.45 9.46
CA HIS A 101 -0.77 -7.84 9.42
C HIS A 101 -1.88 -8.91 9.54
N ILE A 102 -3.07 -8.51 10.01
CA ILE A 102 -4.26 -9.37 10.02
C ILE A 102 -4.69 -9.80 8.60
N ALA A 103 -4.35 -9.01 7.57
CA ALA A 103 -4.75 -9.23 6.19
C ALA A 103 -3.62 -9.71 5.28
N ALA A 104 -2.35 -9.51 5.69
CA ALA A 104 -1.18 -9.90 4.93
C ALA A 104 0.03 -10.17 5.84
N ASP A 105 0.74 -11.25 5.56
CA ASP A 105 2.03 -11.57 6.16
C ASP A 105 3.19 -11.27 5.19
N GLY A 106 4.42 -11.54 5.63
CA GLY A 106 5.62 -11.33 4.80
C GLY A 106 5.62 -12.12 3.49
N TRP A 107 4.94 -13.27 3.42
CA TRP A 107 4.80 -14.05 2.18
C TRP A 107 3.78 -13.45 1.22
N SER A 108 2.77 -12.77 1.77
CA SER A 108 1.70 -12.11 1.01
C SER A 108 2.13 -10.79 0.35
N ILE A 109 3.23 -10.17 0.79
CA ILE A 109 3.72 -8.91 0.20
C ILE A 109 4.18 -9.06 -1.26
N THR A 110 4.93 -10.13 -1.56
CA THR A 110 5.44 -10.37 -2.93
C THR A 110 4.31 -10.52 -3.97
N PRO A 111 3.28 -11.38 -3.76
CA PRO A 111 2.16 -11.49 -4.68
C PRO A 111 1.34 -10.19 -4.74
N LEU A 112 1.21 -9.44 -3.65
CA LEU A 112 0.51 -8.15 -3.63
C LEU A 112 1.17 -7.13 -4.57
N VAL A 113 2.50 -6.97 -4.48
CA VAL A 113 3.28 -6.07 -5.34
C VAL A 113 3.22 -6.51 -6.81
N ARG A 114 3.24 -7.82 -7.07
CA ARG A 114 3.08 -8.37 -8.41
C ARG A 114 1.72 -8.00 -9.00
N ASP A 115 0.64 -8.23 -8.26
CA ASP A 115 -0.72 -7.95 -8.73
C ASP A 115 -0.92 -6.46 -8.99
N LEU A 116 -0.39 -5.58 -8.13
CA LEU A 116 -0.39 -4.14 -8.36
C LEU A 116 0.35 -3.76 -9.65
N SER A 117 1.52 -4.36 -9.89
CA SER A 117 2.31 -4.08 -11.09
C SER A 117 1.58 -4.51 -12.37
N VAL A 118 0.89 -5.66 -12.34
CA VAL A 118 0.08 -6.17 -13.46
C VAL A 118 -1.12 -5.25 -13.71
N ALA A 119 -1.85 -4.88 -12.66
CA ALA A 119 -3.01 -3.99 -12.77
C ALA A 119 -2.60 -2.60 -13.31
N TYR A 120 -1.49 -2.06 -12.83
CA TYR A 120 -0.95 -0.79 -13.32
C TYR A 120 -0.56 -0.86 -14.80
N ALA A 121 0.19 -1.89 -15.20
CA ALA A 121 0.61 -2.07 -16.60
C ALA A 121 -0.58 -2.21 -17.56
N ALA A 122 -1.65 -2.90 -17.15
CA ALA A 122 -2.87 -3.02 -17.94
C ALA A 122 -3.53 -1.66 -18.19
N ARG A 123 -3.49 -0.77 -17.19
CA ARG A 123 -4.08 0.58 -17.27
C ARG A 123 -3.25 1.58 -18.06
N CYS A 124 -1.95 1.36 -18.19
CA CYS A 124 -1.06 2.18 -19.00
C CYS A 124 -1.12 1.88 -20.52
N GLY A 125 -2.06 1.06 -20.99
CA GLY A 125 -2.25 0.79 -22.42
C GLY A 125 -1.46 -0.40 -22.97
N GLY A 126 -0.98 -1.30 -22.10
CA GLY A 126 -0.49 -2.63 -22.49
C GLY A 126 0.94 -2.65 -23.05
N GLY A 127 1.91 -2.84 -22.16
CA GLY A 127 3.27 -3.24 -22.52
C GLY A 127 4.24 -3.07 -21.35
N PRO A 128 5.17 -4.02 -21.09
CA PRO A 128 6.07 -3.96 -19.94
C PRO A 128 7.14 -2.87 -20.17
N ARG A 129 6.81 -1.61 -19.86
CA ARG A 129 7.78 -0.51 -19.80
C ARG A 129 7.42 0.40 -18.64
N GLY A 130 8.21 0.27 -17.57
CA GLY A 130 8.05 1.03 -16.33
C GLY A 130 7.48 0.18 -15.19
N GLY A 131 8.28 -0.80 -14.74
CA GLY A 131 7.95 -1.49 -13.49
C GLY A 131 7.92 -0.51 -12.34
N ILE A 132 6.99 -0.70 -11.40
CA ILE A 132 7.07 -0.07 -10.08
C ILE A 132 8.39 -0.55 -9.47
N ARG A 133 9.39 0.32 -9.39
CA ARG A 133 10.63 0.00 -8.68
C ARG A 133 10.35 0.02 -7.18
N CYS A 134 9.91 -1.12 -6.65
CA CYS A 134 10.01 -1.40 -5.22
C CYS A 134 11.48 -1.71 -4.92
N ARG A 135 12.20 -0.75 -4.31
CA ARG A 135 13.50 -1.05 -3.71
C ARG A 135 13.24 -1.81 -2.40
N CYS A 136 13.27 -3.13 -2.46
CA CYS A 136 13.34 -3.99 -1.27
C CYS A 136 14.78 -3.92 -0.75
N SER A 137 15.02 -3.33 0.43
CA SER A 137 16.37 -3.12 0.98
C SER A 137 16.93 -4.32 1.72
N THR A 138 16.23 -5.46 1.77
CA THR A 138 16.72 -6.68 2.46
C THR A 138 16.81 -7.86 1.49
N PRO A 139 17.94 -8.61 1.47
CA PRO A 139 18.03 -9.86 0.73
C PRO A 139 17.13 -10.90 1.38
N ILE A 140 16.35 -11.61 0.56
CA ILE A 140 15.68 -12.87 0.94
C ILE A 140 16.78 -13.91 1.19
N THR A 141 17.35 -13.91 2.38
CA THR A 141 18.11 -15.05 2.90
C THR A 141 18.01 -15.05 4.42
N ARG A 142 17.19 -15.99 4.88
CA ARG A 142 17.33 -16.84 6.07
C ARG A 142 16.14 -16.75 7.04
N CYS A 143 15.26 -17.74 6.87
CA CYS A 143 14.25 -18.17 7.82
C CYS A 143 14.94 -18.55 9.14
N GLY A 144 14.48 -17.98 10.27
CA GLY A 144 14.99 -18.28 11.59
C GLY A 144 14.26 -17.49 12.69
N SER A 145 13.45 -18.22 13.46
CA SER A 145 12.75 -17.87 14.71
C SER A 145 11.75 -16.70 14.72
N ALA A 146 10.51 -17.08 15.01
CA ALA A 146 9.44 -16.23 15.49
C ALA A 146 9.86 -15.40 16.72
N SER A 147 9.16 -14.28 16.88
CA SER A 147 9.18 -13.29 17.97
C SER A 147 9.90 -12.00 17.58
N SER A 148 9.15 -10.90 17.65
CA SER A 148 9.61 -9.51 17.66
C SER A 148 9.80 -8.81 16.30
N TRP A 149 8.91 -7.84 16.07
CA TRP A 149 9.02 -6.66 15.18
C TRP A 149 8.89 -6.85 13.66
N VAL A 150 7.80 -6.29 13.11
CA VAL A 150 7.85 -5.59 11.81
C VAL A 150 7.57 -4.11 12.10
N SER A 151 8.48 -3.48 12.83
CA SER A 151 8.74 -2.05 12.68
C SER A 151 9.80 -1.92 11.60
N LEU A 152 9.48 -1.32 10.45
CA LEU A 152 10.50 -0.99 9.45
C LEU A 152 10.65 0.53 9.31
N MET A 153 11.55 1.06 10.12
CA MET A 153 12.50 2.15 9.81
C MET A 153 13.81 1.70 10.50
N ILE A 154 15.06 1.92 10.02
CA ILE A 154 15.86 3.17 9.88
C ILE A 154 17.19 2.76 9.10
N PRO A 155 18.30 3.54 9.09
CA PRO A 155 18.83 4.52 8.10
C PRO A 155 19.91 3.99 7.12
N ILE A 156 20.38 4.84 6.19
CA ILE A 156 21.62 4.64 5.42
C ILE A 156 22.78 5.38 6.12
N VAL A 157 23.69 4.61 6.73
CA VAL A 157 25.14 4.73 6.57
C VAL A 157 25.71 3.32 6.50
#